data_AF-A0A6L9S577-F1
#
_entry.id   AF-A0A6L9S577-F1
#
_cell.length_a   1.000
_cell.length_b   1.000
_cell.length_c   1.000
_cell.angle_alpha   90.00
_cell.angle_beta   90.00
_cell.angle_gamma   90.00
#
_symmetry.space_group_name_H-M   'P 1'
#
loop_
_entity.id
_entity.type
_entity.pdbx_description
1 polymer ?
#
loop_
_entity_poly.entity_id
_entity_poly.type
_entity_poly.pdbx_seq_one_letter_code
_entity_poly.pdbx_strand_id
1 'polypeptide(L)'
;MELDRESLSDVIVRLNRVQGQLRGIVAMIEEGRDCKDIVTQLAAASRALDRAGFKIISTGLEQCVTAESAGSAEAKIDRKQLEKLFLTLA
;
A
#
# COMPACT_ATOMS: atom_id res chain seq x y z
N MET A 1 2.65 -4.20 -15.38
CA MET A 1 3.48 -3.80 -14.23
C MET A 1 3.68 -5.05 -13.40
N GLU A 2 4.81 -5.75 -13.60
CA GLU A 2 5.21 -6.81 -12.67
C GLU A 2 6.20 -6.18 -11.70
N LEU A 3 5.76 -5.98 -10.46
CA LEU A 3 6.63 -5.51 -9.39
C LEU A 3 7.44 -6.69 -8.90
N ASP A 4 8.76 -6.52 -8.79
CA ASP A 4 9.64 -7.53 -8.24
C ASP A 4 9.17 -7.96 -6.84
N ARG A 5 9.04 -9.27 -6.64
CA ARG A 5 8.53 -9.88 -5.42
C ARG A 5 9.44 -9.62 -4.22
N GLU A 6 10.75 -9.48 -4.44
CA GLU A 6 11.71 -9.16 -3.39
C GLU A 6 11.49 -7.73 -2.88
N SER A 7 11.29 -6.77 -3.80
CA SER A 7 11.02 -5.36 -3.51
C SER A 7 9.72 -5.08 -2.71
N LEU A 8 8.79 -6.05 -2.65
CA LEU A 8 7.50 -5.93 -1.97
C LEU A 8 7.37 -6.78 -0.69
N SER A 9 8.41 -7.52 -0.30
CA SER A 9 8.40 -8.35 0.92
C SER A 9 7.93 -7.59 2.17
N ASP A 10 8.45 -6.38 2.37
CA ASP A 10 8.09 -5.48 3.46
C ASP A 10 6.63 -4.96 3.36
N VAL A 11 6.11 -4.78 2.15
CA VAL A 11 4.70 -4.45 1.92
C VAL A 11 3.79 -5.60 2.34
N ILE A 12 4.14 -6.84 1.99
CA ILE A 12 3.38 -8.04 2.39
C ILE A 12 3.30 -8.15 3.92
N VAL A 13 4.41 -7.93 4.62
CA VAL A 13 4.43 -7.94 6.10
C VAL A 13 3.46 -6.90 6.68
N ARG A 14 3.41 -5.69 6.11
CA ARG A 14 2.46 -4.65 6.54
C ARG A 14 1.02 -5.03 6.25
N LEU A 15 0.72 -5.57 5.07
CA LEU A 15 -0.63 -6.00 4.71
C LEU A 15 -1.13 -7.14 5.62
N ASN A 16 -0.26 -8.08 5.97
CA ASN A 16 -0.59 -9.13 6.95
C ASN A 16 -0.94 -8.53 8.33
N ARG A 17 -0.24 -7.47 8.75
CA ARG A 17 -0.57 -6.75 9.99
C ARG A 17 -1.94 -6.06 9.88
N VAL A 18 -2.23 -5.40 8.76
CA VAL A 18 -3.55 -4.78 8.50
C VAL A 18 -4.65 -5.83 8.54
N GLN A 19 -4.43 -7.01 7.95
CA GLN A 19 -5.37 -8.12 8.01
C GLN A 19 -5.68 -8.54 9.46
N GLY A 20 -4.66 -8.60 10.32
CA GLY A 20 -4.83 -8.84 11.75
C GLY A 20 -5.64 -7.73 12.45
N GLN A 21 -5.37 -6.47 12.12
CA GLN A 21 -6.14 -5.33 12.65
C GLN A 21 -7.61 -5.40 12.23
N LEU A 22 -7.91 -5.73 10.98
CA LEU A 22 -9.27 -5.86 10.49
C LEU A 22 -10.03 -6.99 11.19
N ARG A 23 -9.39 -8.15 11.39
CA ARG A 23 -9.97 -9.24 12.20
C ARG A 23 -10.30 -8.77 13.62
N GLY A 24 -9.38 -8.03 14.24
CA GLY A 24 -9.60 -7.44 15.56
C GLY A 24 -10.79 -6.47 15.57
N ILE A 25 -10.89 -5.57 14.59
CA ILE A 25 -12.00 -4.62 14.46
C ILE A 25 -13.34 -5.34 14.32
N VAL A 26 -13.42 -6.40 13.51
CA VAL A 26 -14.64 -7.22 13.37
C VAL A 26 -15.04 -7.82 14.71
N ALA A 27 -14.11 -8.42 15.45
CA ALA A 27 -14.38 -8.95 16.79
C ALA A 27 -14.87 -7.85 17.76
N MET A 28 -14.27 -6.66 17.71
CA MET A 28 -14.72 -5.52 18.54
C MET A 28 -16.17 -5.11 18.25
N ILE A 29 -16.59 -5.20 16.99
CA ILE A 29 -17.98 -4.92 16.58
C ILE A 29 -18.91 -6.02 17.08
N GLU A 30 -18.54 -7.28 16.92
CA GLU A 30 -19.31 -8.44 17.37
C GLU A 30 -19.48 -8.46 18.91
N GLU A 31 -18.46 -8.00 19.64
CA GLU A 31 -18.46 -7.83 21.10
C GLU A 31 -19.24 -6.59 21.57
N GLY A 32 -19.70 -5.72 20.65
CA GLY A 32 -20.43 -4.50 20.99
C GLY A 32 -19.57 -3.44 21.70
N ARG A 33 -18.28 -3.35 21.37
CA ARG A 33 -17.37 -2.36 21.97
C ARG A 33 -17.71 -0.92 21.60
N ASP A 34 -17.14 0.01 22.36
CA ASP A 34 -17.35 1.44 22.17
C ASP A 34 -16.95 1.92 20.76
N CYS A 35 -17.79 2.80 20.20
CA CYS A 35 -17.61 3.36 18.86
C CYS A 35 -16.26 4.08 18.70
N LYS A 36 -15.81 4.82 19.71
CA LYS A 36 -14.53 5.55 19.67
C LYS A 36 -13.36 4.58 19.56
N ASP A 37 -13.40 3.46 20.27
CA ASP A 37 -12.35 2.43 20.22
C ASP A 37 -12.29 1.80 18.81
N ILE A 38 -13.45 1.45 18.25
CA ILE A 38 -13.57 0.86 16.90
C ILE A 38 -13.02 1.83 15.86
N VAL A 39 -13.47 3.10 15.87
CA VAL A 39 -13.01 4.13 14.93
C VAL A 39 -11.52 4.39 15.07
N THR A 40 -10.98 4.36 16.28
CA THR A 40 -9.54 4.51 16.52
C THR A 40 -8.73 3.39 15.88
N GLN A 41 -9.17 2.13 16.03
CA GLN A 41 -8.51 0.98 15.39
C GLN A 41 -8.66 1.02 13.87
N LEU A 42 -9.83 1.40 13.36
CA LEU A 42 -10.07 1.55 11.92
C LEU A 42 -9.16 2.62 11.31
N ALA A 43 -9.00 3.77 11.97
CA ALA A 43 -8.08 4.82 11.54
C ALA A 43 -6.61 4.35 11.55
N ALA A 44 -6.23 3.52 12.54
CA ALA A 44 -4.89 2.93 12.58
C ALA A 44 -4.66 1.93 11.42
N ALA A 45 -5.67 1.12 11.09
CA ALA A 45 -5.63 0.20 9.96
C ALA A 45 -5.56 0.94 8.62
N SER A 46 -6.37 1.99 8.43
CA SER A 46 -6.34 2.84 7.23
C SER A 46 -4.97 3.45 7.01
N ARG A 47 -4.37 4.09 8.02
CA ARG A 47 -3.02 4.67 7.90
C ARG A 47 -1.94 3.64 7.58
N ALA A 48 -2.10 2.41 8.06
CA ALA A 48 -1.16 1.33 7.74
C ALA A 48 -1.33 0.85 6.29
N LEU A 49 -2.57 0.82 5.79
CA LEU A 49 -2.90 0.52 4.40
C LEU A 49 -2.36 1.60 3.45
N ASP A 50 -2.57 2.88 3.77
CA ASP A 50 -2.07 4.01 2.97
C ASP A 50 -0.55 3.94 2.81
N ARG A 51 0.17 3.68 3.91
CA ARG A 51 1.63 3.51 3.88
C ARG A 51 2.08 2.33 3.01
N ALA A 52 1.35 1.23 3.02
CA ALA A 52 1.62 0.11 2.12
C ALA A 52 1.40 0.50 0.65
N GLY A 53 0.30 1.22 0.36
CA GLY A 53 0.02 1.77 -0.97
C GLY A 53 1.11 2.71 -1.48
N PHE A 54 1.54 3.67 -0.65
CA PHE A 54 2.62 4.58 -1.00
C PHE A 54 3.94 3.87 -1.26
N LYS A 55 4.27 2.83 -0.49
CA LYS A 55 5.49 2.04 -0.73
C LYS A 55 5.44 1.29 -2.06
N ILE A 56 4.28 0.73 -2.43
CA ILE A 56 4.09 0.10 -3.75
C ILE A 56 4.35 1.10 -4.88
N ILE A 57 3.75 2.29 -4.78
CA ILE A 57 3.90 3.33 -5.79
C ILE A 57 5.32 3.87 -5.85
N SER A 58 5.97 4.11 -4.71
CA SER A 58 7.35 4.59 -4.68
C SER A 58 8.31 3.59 -5.32
N THR A 59 8.13 2.29 -5.04
CA THR A 59 8.92 1.23 -5.69
C THR A 59 8.72 1.22 -7.21
N GLY A 60 7.47 1.40 -7.68
CA GLY A 60 7.18 1.53 -9.11
C GLY A 60 7.85 2.76 -9.73
N LEU A 61 7.86 3.90 -9.04
CA LEU A 61 8.52 5.13 -9.48
C LEU A 61 10.05 4.96 -9.58
N GLU A 62 10.69 4.36 -8.58
CA GLU A 62 12.12 4.08 -8.59
C GLU A 62 12.54 3.20 -9.78
N GLN A 63 11.72 2.18 -10.10
CA GLN A 63 11.94 1.30 -11.25
C GLN A 63 11.84 2.05 -12.59
N CYS A 64 10.90 3.00 -12.71
CA CYS A 64 10.78 3.84 -13.92
C CYS A 64 12.03 4.67 -14.14
N VAL A 65 12.44 5.42 -13.12
CA VAL A 65 13.58 6.34 -13.22
C VAL A 65 14.87 5.59 -13.54
N THR A 66 15.05 4.42 -12.91
CA THR A 66 16.24 3.58 -13.13
C THR A 66 16.31 3.06 -14.57
N ALA A 67 15.16 2.66 -15.13
CA ALA A 67 15.13 2.13 -16.48
C ALA A 67 15.19 3.20 -17.57
N GLU A 68 14.57 4.37 -17.37
CA GLU A 68 14.79 5.55 -18.23
C GLU A 68 16.27 5.92 -18.28
N SER A 69 16.96 5.89 -17.13
CA SER A 69 18.39 6.19 -17.03
C SER A 69 19.29 5.15 -17.70
N ALA A 70 18.84 3.89 -17.76
CA ALA A 70 19.56 2.78 -18.40
C ALA A 70 19.37 2.72 -19.92
N GLY A 71 18.53 3.60 -20.50
CA GLY A 71 18.22 3.59 -21.93
C GLY A 71 17.45 2.34 -22.40
N SER A 72 16.89 1.57 -21.46
CA SER A 72 16.12 0.37 -21.77
C SER A 72 14.72 0.78 -22.24
N ALA A 73 14.41 0.47 -23.50
CA ALA A 73 13.07 0.67 -24.06
C ALA A 73 12.01 -0.25 -23.41
N GLU A 74 12.43 -1.18 -22.56
CA GLU A 74 11.57 -2.16 -21.89
C GLU A 74 10.83 -1.63 -20.65
N ALA A 75 11.19 -0.48 -20.07
CA ALA A 75 10.37 0.11 -19.00
C ALA A 75 9.18 0.88 -19.56
N LYS A 76 8.20 0.11 -20.03
CA LYS A 76 6.85 0.59 -20.38
C LYS A 76 6.03 0.96 -19.15
N ILE A 77 6.63 1.62 -18.16
CA ILE A 77 5.84 2.20 -17.07
C ILE A 77 5.60 3.65 -17.45
N ASP A 78 4.39 3.93 -17.92
CA ASP A 78 3.97 5.27 -18.27
C ASP A 78 3.90 6.13 -16.99
N ARG A 79 4.75 7.16 -16.92
CA ARG A 79 4.74 8.16 -15.83
C ARG A 79 3.34 8.68 -15.53
N LYS A 80 2.49 8.85 -16.55
CA LYS A 80 1.10 9.30 -16.37
C LYS A 80 0.24 8.28 -15.63
N GLN A 81 0.48 6.99 -15.87
CA GLN A 81 -0.23 5.92 -15.17
C GLN A 81 0.16 5.89 -13.69
N LEU A 82 1.44 6.09 -13.36
CA LEU A 82 1.90 6.19 -11.97
C LEU A 82 1.36 7.43 -11.26
N GLU A 83 1.34 8.58 -11.93
CA GLU A 83 0.73 9.80 -11.40
C GLU A 83 -0.74 9.58 -11.04
N LYS A 84 -1.51 8.91 -11.92
CA LYS A 84 -2.90 8.56 -11.64
C LYS A 84 -3.06 7.65 -10.43
N LEU A 85 -2.19 6.65 -10.28
CA LEU A 85 -2.21 5.74 -9.12
C LEU A 85 -1.89 6.49 -7.83
N PHE A 86 -0.93 7.42 -7.86
CA PHE A 86 -0.56 8.25 -6.71
C PHE A 86 -1.74 9.11 -6.25
N LEU A 87 -2.40 9.79 -7.19
CA LEU A 87 -3.57 10.63 -6.90
C LEU A 87 -4.80 9.84 -6.41
N THR A 88 -4.81 8.51 -6.56
CA THR A 88 -5.89 7.65 -6.02
C THR A 88 -5.67 7.30 -4.54
N LEU A 89 -4.44 7.43 -4.04
CA LEU A 89 -4.04 7.14 -2.66
C LEU A 89 -3.81 8.40 -1.80
N ALA A 90 -3.83 9.59 -2.42
CA ALA A 90 -3.67 10.89 -1.77
C ALA A 90 -5.02 11.49 -1.36
#